data_AF-A0A662RHK7-F1
#
_entry.id   AF-A0A662RHK7-F1
#
_cell.length_a   1.000
_cell.length_b   1.000
_cell.length_c   1.000
_cell.angle_alpha   90.00
_cell.angle_beta   90.00
_cell.angle_gamma   90.00
#
_symmetry.space_group_name_H-M   'P 1'
#
loop_
_entity.id
_entity.type
_entity.pdbx_description
1 polymer ?
#
loop_
_entity_poly.entity_id
_entity_poly.type
_entity_poly.pdbx_seq_one_letter_code
_entity_poly.pdbx_strand_id
1 'polypeptide(L)'
;GCFLDTKEFTREEIDELYTKRWLIEVDFRFIKTVLQMDILRCKTPDMVCKEIWVNLLAYNLIRTVMAQAAHRHNLPPRTLSFKGTLQQLNAFKKRFLRTAKKRLSTMYGHLLKAIVSHRVGNRPGRSEPRAVKRRRKPYPLLTKPREEARNELRRGGVSA
;
A
#
# COMPACT_ATOMS: atom_id res chain seq x y z
N GLY A 1 -17.34 -19.89 17.74
CA GLY A 1 -18.16 -20.41 16.63
C GLY A 1 -17.25 -20.68 15.46
N CYS A 2 -17.37 -21.86 14.85
CA CYS A 2 -16.63 -22.22 13.65
C CYS A 2 -17.47 -21.84 12.42
N PHE A 3 -16.85 -21.17 11.44
CA PHE A 3 -17.46 -20.65 10.20
C PHE A 3 -18.03 -21.71 9.22
N LEU A 4 -18.25 -22.94 9.68
CA LEU A 4 -18.65 -24.10 8.86
C LEU A 4 -20.10 -24.54 9.10
N ASP A 5 -20.82 -23.91 10.03
CA ASP A 5 -22.23 -24.23 10.27
C ASP A 5 -23.12 -23.46 9.29
N THR A 6 -23.67 -24.16 8.30
CA THR A 6 -24.54 -23.62 7.25
C THR A 6 -25.91 -23.16 7.76
N LYS A 7 -26.22 -23.39 9.04
CA LYS A 7 -27.45 -22.93 9.69
C LYS A 7 -27.35 -21.54 10.31
N GLU A 8 -26.15 -21.00 10.50
CA GLU A 8 -25.93 -19.77 11.29
C GLU A 8 -25.64 -18.53 10.43
N PHE A 9 -25.24 -18.69 9.16
CA PHE A 9 -24.92 -17.58 8.26
C PHE A 9 -25.44 -17.82 6.84
N THR A 10 -26.07 -16.81 6.26
CA THR A 10 -26.53 -16.80 4.87
C THR A 10 -25.36 -16.68 3.89
N ARG A 11 -25.58 -17.08 2.62
CA ARG A 11 -24.55 -17.01 1.58
C ARG A 11 -24.11 -15.57 1.32
N GLU A 12 -25.04 -14.63 1.43
CA GLU A 12 -24.86 -13.20 1.24
C GLU A 12 -23.95 -12.62 2.34
N GLU A 13 -24.17 -12.99 3.61
CA GLU A 13 -23.34 -12.54 4.74
C GLU A 13 -21.88 -13.02 4.61
N ILE A 14 -21.70 -14.26 4.15
CA ILE A 14 -20.38 -14.82 3.89
C ILE A 14 -19.68 -14.04 2.77
N ASP A 15 -20.37 -13.74 1.67
CA ASP A 15 -19.82 -12.98 0.54
C ASP A 15 -19.40 -11.55 0.94
N GLU A 16 -20.22 -10.87 1.75
CA GLU A 16 -19.88 -9.57 2.31
C GLU A 16 -18.63 -9.61 3.21
N LEU A 17 -18.52 -10.63 4.06
CA LEU A 17 -17.35 -10.83 4.92
C LEU A 17 -16.08 -11.07 4.10
N TYR A 18 -16.16 -11.90 3.06
CA TYR A 18 -15.04 -12.12 2.14
C TYR A 18 -14.63 -10.84 1.43
N THR A 19 -15.60 -10.02 1.01
CA THR A 19 -15.35 -8.70 0.41
C THR A 19 -14.63 -7.78 1.40
N LYS A 20 -15.12 -7.67 2.65
CA LYS A 20 -14.48 -6.87 3.71
C LYS A 20 -13.04 -7.33 3.97
N ARG A 21 -12.81 -8.65 4.07
CA ARG A 21 -11.47 -9.24 4.25
C ARG A 21 -10.53 -8.89 3.11
N TRP A 22 -11.01 -8.98 1.87
CA TRP A 22 -10.22 -8.62 0.70
C TRP A 22 -9.83 -7.14 0.69
N LEU A 23 -10.73 -6.25 1.11
CA LEU A 23 -10.43 -4.83 1.25
C LEU A 23 -9.31 -4.57 2.26
N ILE A 24 -9.30 -5.30 3.38
CA ILE A 24 -8.22 -5.24 4.38
C ILE A 24 -6.89 -5.75 3.80
N GLU A 25 -6.89 -6.84 3.05
CA GLU A 25 -5.68 -7.35 2.39
C GLU A 25 -5.10 -6.35 1.39
N VAL A 26 -5.96 -5.66 0.65
CA VAL A 26 -5.57 -4.57 -0.26
C VAL A 26 -4.95 -3.41 0.52
N ASP A 27 -5.51 -3.06 1.67
CA ASP A 27 -5.00 -2.02 2.55
C ASP A 27 -3.60 -2.38 3.07
N PHE A 28 -3.40 -3.60 3.56
CA PHE A 28 -2.08 -4.11 3.95
C PHE A 28 -1.09 -4.13 2.79
N ARG A 29 -1.54 -4.46 1.58
CA ARG A 29 -0.70 -4.41 0.38
C ARG A 29 -0.22 -2.99 0.10
N PHE A 30 -1.08 -1.97 0.24
CA PHE A 30 -0.65 -0.59 0.05
C PHE A 30 0.41 -0.18 1.07
N ILE A 31 0.25 -0.54 2.33
CA ILE A 31 1.24 -0.26 3.37
C ILE A 31 2.58 -0.93 3.04
N LYS A 32 2.57 -2.23 2.68
CA LYS A 32 3.81 -2.95 2.36
C LYS A 32 4.48 -2.42 1.10
N THR A 33 3.73 -2.24 0.01
CA THR A 33 4.31 -2.01 -1.33
C THR A 33 4.41 -0.55 -1.72
N VAL A 34 3.42 0.29 -1.38
CA VAL A 34 3.41 1.71 -1.78
C VAL A 34 4.15 2.55 -0.76
N LEU A 35 3.99 2.27 0.53
CA LEU A 35 4.77 2.94 1.59
C LEU A 35 6.15 2.29 1.83
N GLN A 36 6.47 1.19 1.13
CA GLN A 36 7.75 0.49 1.23
C GLN A 36 8.07 -0.01 2.66
N MET A 37 7.04 -0.40 3.41
CA MET A 37 7.18 -0.98 4.75
C MET A 37 7.62 -2.45 4.71
N ASP A 38 7.87 -3.02 3.53
CA ASP A 38 8.41 -4.37 3.37
C ASP A 38 9.90 -4.47 3.74
N ILE A 39 10.61 -3.33 3.81
CA ILE A 39 12.02 -3.25 4.24
C ILE A 39 12.16 -2.17 5.31
N LEU A 40 12.22 -2.59 6.57
CA LEU A 40 12.46 -1.71 7.71
C LEU A 40 13.96 -1.40 7.82
N ARG A 41 14.30 -0.12 8.00
CA ARG A 41 15.71 0.33 8.03
C ARG A 41 16.28 0.36 9.44
N CYS A 42 15.42 0.48 10.44
CA CYS A 42 15.82 0.55 11.83
C CYS A 42 16.38 -0.79 12.33
N LYS A 43 17.41 -0.73 13.18
CA LYS A 43 18.10 -1.92 13.70
C LYS A 43 17.73 -2.26 15.15
N THR A 44 17.10 -1.34 15.88
CA THR A 44 16.68 -1.56 17.28
C THR A 44 15.17 -1.76 17.36
N PRO A 45 14.67 -2.61 18.29
CA PRO A 45 13.24 -2.88 18.43
C PRO A 45 12.39 -1.61 18.59
N ASP A 46 12.82 -0.69 19.46
CA ASP A 46 12.12 0.58 19.70
C ASP A 46 12.00 1.45 18.45
N MET A 47 13.04 1.50 17.62
CA MET A 47 13.04 2.28 16.39
C MET A 47 12.20 1.60 15.30
N VAL A 48 12.21 0.26 15.25
CA VAL A 48 11.34 -0.54 14.39
C VAL A 48 9.87 -0.25 14.71
N CYS A 49 9.49 -0.23 15.99
CA CYS A 49 8.13 0.14 16.41
C CYS A 49 7.75 1.54 15.93
N LYS A 50 8.64 2.53 16.08
CA LYS A 50 8.41 3.90 15.58
C LYS A 50 8.24 3.94 14.06
N GLU A 51 9.06 3.20 13.32
CA GLU A 51 8.98 3.11 11.86
C GLU A 51 7.61 2.54 11.41
N ILE A 52 7.10 1.51 12.10
CA ILE A 52 5.76 0.97 11.85
C ILE A 52 4.67 2.03 12.13
N TRP A 53 4.76 2.71 13.27
CA TRP A 53 3.79 3.76 13.62
C TRP A 53 3.76 4.92 12.63
N VAL A 54 4.92 5.36 12.14
CA VAL A 54 5.02 6.41 11.12
C VAL A 54 4.38 5.96 9.81
N ASN A 55 4.58 4.71 9.39
CA ASN A 55 3.94 4.16 8.20
C ASN A 55 2.42 4.09 8.34
N LEU A 56 1.92 3.67 9.51
CA LEU A 56 0.48 3.64 9.79
C LEU A 56 -0.13 5.05 9.80
N LEU A 57 0.57 6.02 10.39
CA LEU A 57 0.16 7.43 10.37
C LEU A 57 0.11 7.98 8.94
N ALA A 58 1.12 7.69 8.13
CA ALA A 58 1.16 8.09 6.72
C ALA A 58 0.01 7.48 5.92
N TYR A 59 -0.28 6.18 6.13
CA TYR A 59 -1.42 5.50 5.54
C TYR A 59 -2.74 6.20 5.88
N ASN A 60 -2.99 6.46 7.18
CA ASN A 60 -4.20 7.11 7.65
C ASN A 60 -4.33 8.54 7.11
N LEU A 61 -3.24 9.30 7.06
CA LEU A 61 -3.22 10.63 6.45
C LEU A 61 -3.64 10.59 4.99
N ILE A 62 -3.05 9.70 4.19
CA ILE A 62 -3.38 9.55 2.77
C ILE A 62 -4.86 9.16 2.62
N ARG A 63 -5.35 8.20 3.42
CA ARG A 63 -6.76 7.77 3.41
C ARG A 63 -7.72 8.90 3.76
N THR A 64 -7.37 9.74 4.74
CA THR A 64 -8.18 10.91 5.11
C THR A 64 -8.24 11.93 3.99
N VAL A 65 -7.11 12.25 3.35
CA VAL A 65 -7.09 13.19 2.21
C VAL A 65 -7.90 12.63 1.02
N MET A 66 -7.79 11.33 0.75
CA MET A 66 -8.63 10.65 -0.25
C MET A 66 -10.12 10.78 0.08
N ALA A 67 -10.51 10.52 1.34
CA ALA A 67 -11.90 10.62 1.78
C ALA A 67 -12.44 12.06 1.63
N GLN A 68 -11.63 13.06 1.96
CA GLN A 68 -12.01 14.47 1.78
C GLN A 68 -12.14 14.85 0.31
N ALA A 69 -11.23 14.38 -0.55
CA ALA A 69 -11.32 14.59 -2.00
C ALA A 69 -12.58 13.93 -2.58
N ALA A 70 -12.85 12.70 -2.17
CA ALA A 70 -14.02 11.94 -2.59
C ALA A 70 -15.32 12.61 -2.15
N HIS A 71 -15.42 13.00 -0.87
CA HIS A 71 -16.58 13.69 -0.32
C HIS A 71 -16.84 15.02 -1.04
N ARG A 72 -15.81 15.85 -1.24
CA ARG A 72 -15.94 17.15 -1.92
C ARG A 72 -16.41 17.04 -3.37
N HIS A 73 -16.18 15.90 -4.02
CA HIS A 73 -16.50 15.67 -5.41
C HIS A 73 -17.60 14.62 -5.63
N ASN A 74 -18.32 14.20 -4.58
CA ASN A 74 -19.39 13.20 -4.61
C ASN A 74 -18.97 11.87 -5.26
N LEU A 75 -17.79 11.36 -4.87
CA LEU A 75 -17.25 10.08 -5.35
C LEU A 75 -17.12 9.07 -4.20
N PRO A 76 -17.13 7.76 -4.50
CA PRO A 76 -16.78 6.76 -3.50
C PRO A 76 -15.27 6.84 -3.18
N PRO A 77 -14.84 6.88 -1.90
CA PRO A 77 -13.42 7.00 -1.54
C PRO A 77 -12.52 5.91 -2.14
N ARG A 78 -13.06 4.70 -2.31
CA ARG A 78 -12.31 3.55 -2.84
C ARG A 78 -12.08 3.59 -4.36
N THR A 79 -12.69 4.52 -5.09
CA THR A 79 -12.40 4.71 -6.53
C THR A 79 -11.15 5.55 -6.77
N LEU A 80 -10.58 6.17 -5.75
CA LEU A 80 -9.38 7.00 -5.87
C LEU A 80 -8.12 6.15 -5.75
N SER A 81 -7.08 6.49 -6.52
CA SER A 81 -5.80 5.78 -6.49
C SER A 81 -4.99 6.19 -5.26
N PHE A 82 -4.67 5.23 -4.39
CA PHE A 82 -3.80 5.45 -3.24
C PHE A 82 -2.40 5.93 -3.68
N LYS A 83 -1.80 5.26 -4.67
CA LYS A 83 -0.49 5.64 -5.23
C LYS A 83 -0.54 7.01 -5.90
N GLY A 84 -1.61 7.30 -6.66
CA GLY A 84 -1.80 8.61 -7.28
C GLY A 84 -1.92 9.72 -6.24
N THR A 85 -2.65 9.48 -5.15
CA THR A 85 -2.75 10.43 -4.03
C THR A 85 -1.40 10.71 -3.39
N LEU A 86 -0.60 9.67 -3.12
CA LEU A 86 0.75 9.85 -2.58
C LEU A 86 1.65 10.67 -3.51
N GLN A 87 1.57 10.45 -4.83
CA GLN A 87 2.31 11.24 -5.82
C GLN A 87 1.89 12.72 -5.78
N GLN A 88 0.59 13.00 -5.70
CA GLN A 88 0.08 14.37 -5.59
C GLN A 88 0.52 15.05 -4.29
N LEU A 89 0.44 14.37 -3.15
CA LEU A 89 0.93 14.89 -1.87
C LEU A 89 2.42 15.26 -1.95
N ASN A 90 3.24 14.37 -2.53
CA ASN A 90 4.67 14.62 -2.72
C ASN A 90 4.95 15.80 -3.67
N ALA A 91 4.20 15.91 -4.77
CA ALA A 91 4.33 17.02 -5.73
C ALA A 91 3.96 18.36 -5.10
N PHE A 92 2.89 18.41 -4.29
CA PHE A 92 2.42 19.63 -3.65
C PHE A 92 3.21 19.99 -2.37
N LYS A 93 3.97 19.06 -1.77
CA LYS A 93 4.72 19.26 -0.52
C LYS A 93 5.53 20.56 -0.52
N LYS A 94 6.36 20.80 -1.54
CA LYS A 94 7.18 22.02 -1.66
C LYS A 94 6.32 23.28 -1.84
N ARG A 95 5.17 23.16 -2.51
CA ARG A 95 4.24 24.27 -2.73
C ARG A 95 3.55 24.69 -1.45
N PHE A 96 3.12 23.73 -0.63
CA PHE A 96 2.54 23.99 0.70
C PHE A 96 3.52 24.75 1.61
N LEU A 97 4.79 24.33 1.67
CA LEU A 97 5.81 24.99 2.50
C LEU A 97 6.06 26.45 2.11
N ARG A 98 5.80 26.83 0.85
CA ARG A 98 6.00 28.19 0.33
C ARG A 98 4.72 29.02 0.27
N THR A 99 3.57 28.43 0.62
CA THR A 99 2.27 29.08 0.50
C THR A 99 1.95 29.85 1.76
N ALA A 100 1.64 31.14 1.62
CA ALA A 100 1.16 31.96 2.74
C ALA A 100 -0.13 31.38 3.35
N LYS A 101 -0.29 31.49 4.67
CA LYS A 101 -1.44 30.94 5.42
C LYS A 101 -2.80 31.31 4.81
N LYS A 102 -2.95 32.55 4.31
CA LYS A 102 -4.18 33.05 3.66
C LYS A 102 -4.56 32.28 2.38
N ARG A 103 -3.60 31.65 1.69
CA ARG A 103 -3.81 30.92 0.42
C ARG A 103 -3.82 29.39 0.58
N LEU A 104 -3.67 28.91 1.82
CA LEU A 104 -3.53 27.48 2.10
C LEU A 104 -4.79 26.69 1.75
N SER A 105 -5.97 27.24 2.05
CA SER A 105 -7.27 26.64 1.72
C SER A 105 -7.47 26.48 0.21
N THR A 106 -7.11 27.50 -0.57
CA THR A 106 -7.16 27.46 -2.04
C THR A 106 -6.19 26.41 -2.58
N MET A 107 -4.95 26.39 -2.07
CA MET A 107 -3.96 25.37 -2.44
C MET A 107 -4.43 23.96 -2.11
N TYR A 108 -5.08 23.79 -0.96
CA TYR A 108 -5.68 22.52 -0.57
C TYR A 108 -6.79 22.09 -1.52
N GLY A 109 -7.65 23.02 -1.95
CA GLY A 109 -8.65 22.76 -2.99
C GLY A 109 -8.03 22.27 -4.30
N HIS A 110 -6.90 22.83 -4.72
CA HIS A 110 -6.18 22.37 -5.92
C HIS A 110 -5.61 20.95 -5.75
N LEU A 111 -5.07 20.63 -4.57
CA LEU A 111 -4.62 19.26 -4.25
C LEU A 111 -5.79 18.28 -4.37
N LEU A 112 -6.93 18.55 -3.74
CA LEU A 112 -8.10 17.66 -3.78
C LEU A 112 -8.58 17.43 -5.22
N LYS A 113 -8.61 18.48 -6.04
CA LYS A 113 -8.96 18.38 -7.47
C LYS A 113 -7.97 17.49 -8.25
N ALA A 114 -6.67 17.63 -7.98
CA ALA A 114 -5.63 16.81 -8.61
C ALA A 114 -5.67 15.34 -8.16
N ILE A 115 -6.13 15.07 -6.94
CA ILE A 115 -6.33 13.68 -6.47
C ILE A 115 -7.47 13.01 -7.24
N VAL A 116 -8.57 13.72 -7.48
CA VAL A 116 -9.75 13.16 -8.16
C VAL A 116 -9.50 12.80 -9.63
N SER A 117 -8.51 13.42 -10.28
CA SER A 117 -8.11 13.01 -11.64
C SER A 117 -7.41 11.63 -11.67
N HIS A 118 -6.93 11.11 -10.54
CA HIS A 118 -6.31 9.80 -10.45
C HIS A 118 -7.27 8.74 -9.90
N ARG A 119 -8.18 8.28 -10.77
CA ARG A 119 -9.12 7.20 -10.43
C ARG A 119 -8.54 5.83 -10.72
N VAL A 120 -8.87 4.85 -9.87
CA VAL A 120 -8.66 3.44 -10.16
C VAL A 120 -9.73 3.03 -11.16
N GLY A 121 -9.34 2.43 -12.29
CA GLY A 121 -10.28 1.97 -13.31
C GLY A 121 -11.24 0.91 -12.78
N ASN A 122 -12.40 0.77 -13.43
CA ASN A 122 -13.39 -0.24 -13.09
C ASN A 122 -12.79 -1.65 -13.28
N ARG A 123 -12.83 -2.49 -12.25
CA ARG A 123 -12.18 -3.82 -12.25
C ARG A 123 -13.05 -4.89 -11.56
N PRO A 124 -14.27 -5.15 -12.05
CA PRO A 124 -15.16 -6.13 -11.45
C PRO A 124 -14.69 -7.57 -11.73
N GLY A 125 -14.95 -8.50 -10.80
CA GLY A 125 -14.97 -9.95 -11.08
C GLY A 125 -13.64 -10.57 -11.53
N ARG A 126 -12.50 -10.17 -10.95
CA ARG A 126 -11.20 -10.67 -11.38
C ARG A 126 -10.98 -12.15 -11.00
N SER A 127 -11.15 -13.04 -11.98
CA SER A 127 -10.69 -14.44 -11.92
C SER A 127 -9.38 -14.56 -12.70
N GLU A 128 -8.27 -14.21 -12.06
CA GLU A 128 -6.93 -14.37 -12.66
C GLU A 128 -6.36 -15.70 -12.20
N PRO A 129 -5.88 -16.57 -13.11
CA PRO A 129 -5.28 -17.84 -12.72
C PRO A 129 -4.07 -17.57 -11.82
N ARG A 130 -3.93 -18.32 -10.72
CA ARG A 130 -2.80 -18.19 -9.78
C ARG A 130 -1.53 -18.84 -10.34
N ALA A 131 -1.15 -18.43 -11.54
CA ALA A 131 -0.01 -18.94 -12.29
C ALA A 131 1.00 -17.82 -12.55
N VAL A 132 2.28 -18.16 -12.54
CA VAL A 132 3.34 -17.21 -12.87
C VAL A 132 3.58 -17.27 -14.39
N LYS A 133 3.38 -16.16 -15.10
CA LYS A 133 3.53 -16.10 -16.57
C LYS A 133 4.96 -16.37 -17.05
N ARG A 134 5.98 -16.12 -16.23
CA ARG A 134 7.40 -16.32 -16.58
C ARG A 134 8.13 -17.05 -15.45
N ARG A 135 8.89 -18.10 -15.78
CA ARG A 135 9.76 -18.80 -14.81
C ARG A 135 10.72 -17.80 -14.19
N ARG A 136 10.91 -17.86 -12.87
CA ARG A 136 11.97 -17.09 -12.18
C ARG A 136 13.32 -17.50 -12.76
N LYS A 137 14.28 -16.58 -12.83
CA LYS A 137 15.65 -16.93 -13.21
C LYS A 137 16.19 -17.98 -12.21
N PRO A 138 16.93 -19.00 -12.65
CA PRO A 138 17.36 -20.13 -11.82
C PRO A 138 18.51 -19.77 -10.87
N TYR A 139 18.55 -18.53 -10.37
CA TYR A 139 19.57 -18.14 -9.40
C TYR A 139 19.08 -18.48 -7.97
N PRO A 140 19.96 -19.04 -7.12
CA PRO A 140 19.63 -19.27 -5.73
C PRO A 140 19.36 -17.94 -5.00
N LEU A 141 18.50 -18.00 -3.99
CA LEU A 141 18.29 -16.85 -3.11
C LEU A 141 19.53 -16.65 -2.23
N LEU A 142 19.94 -15.40 -2.03
CA LEU A 142 20.99 -15.06 -1.07
C LEU A 142 20.42 -15.11 0.35
N THR A 143 20.48 -16.29 0.98
CA THR A 143 19.92 -16.54 2.32
C THR A 143 20.88 -16.20 3.47
N LYS A 144 22.13 -15.87 3.16
CA LYS A 144 23.20 -15.54 4.12
C LYS A 144 23.76 -14.13 3.87
N PRO A 145 24.41 -13.51 4.87
CA PRO A 145 25.10 -12.23 4.70
C PRO A 145 26.01 -12.21 3.47
N ARG A 146 26.05 -11.06 2.77
CA ARG A 146 26.83 -10.90 1.54
C ARG A 146 28.31 -11.23 1.74
N GLU A 147 28.88 -10.87 2.88
CA GLU A 147 30.29 -11.13 3.17
C GLU A 147 30.58 -12.63 3.33
N GLU A 148 29.70 -13.38 3.98
CA GLU A 148 29.83 -14.84 4.08
C GLU A 148 29.73 -15.51 2.70
N ALA A 149 28.73 -15.11 1.89
CA ALA A 149 28.62 -15.59 0.52
C ALA A 149 29.84 -15.24 -0.34
N ARG A 150 30.40 -14.02 -0.20
CA ARG A 150 31.65 -13.62 -0.87
C ARG A 150 32.83 -14.47 -0.44
N ASN A 151 32.93 -14.78 0.85
CA ASN A 151 34.01 -15.60 1.39
C ASN A 151 33.95 -17.05 0.89
N GLU A 152 32.75 -17.62 0.77
CA GLU A 152 32.59 -18.97 0.17
C GLU A 152 32.99 -19.01 -1.31
N LEU A 153 32.61 -18.00 -2.09
CA LEU A 153 33.04 -17.89 -3.48
C LEU A 153 34.57 -17.80 -3.60
N ARG A 154 35.20 -17.01 -2.71
CA ARG A 154 36.67 -16.91 -2.64
C ARG A 154 37.35 -18.21 -2.21
N ARG A 155 36.66 -19.08 -1.46
CA ARG A 155 37.13 -20.40 -1.02
C ARG A 155 36.87 -21.51 -2.05
N GLY A 156 36.42 -21.17 -3.26
CA GLY A 156 36.15 -22.14 -4.32
C GLY A 156 34.73 -22.72 -4.32
N GLY A 157 33.80 -22.14 -3.56
CA GLY A 157 32.38 -22.50 -3.64
C GLY A 157 31.80 -22.14 -5.01
N VAL A 158 31.14 -23.09 -5.66
CA VAL A 158 30.49 -22.89 -6.96
C VAL A 158 29.24 -22.02 -6.78
N SER A 159 29.09 -20.97 -7.59
CA SER A 159 27.79 -20.31 -7.75
C SER A 159 26.88 -21.26 -8.53
N ALA A 160 25.86 -21.80 -7.87
CA ALA A 160 24.79 -22.57 -8.51
C ALA A 160 23.99 -21.73 -9.51
#